data_AF-A0A9E3CU71-F1
#
_entry.id   AF-A0A9E3CU71-F1
#
_cell.length_a   1.000
_cell.length_b   1.000
_cell.length_c   1.000
_cell.angle_alpha   90.00
_cell.angle_beta   90.00
_cell.angle_gamma   90.00
#
_symmetry.space_group_name_H-M   'P 1'
#
loop_
_entity.id
_entity.type
_entity.pdbx_description
1 polymer ?
#
loop_
_entity_poly.entity_id
_entity_poly.type
_entity_poly.pdbx_seq_one_letter_code
_entity_poly.pdbx_strand_id
1 'polypeptide(L)'
;MRLQFLGSGDAFGSGGRFNTCFHLERSAHGNVLIDCGASSMIAIRKWQVDPNVISTIVVTHLHGDHFGGIPFFLLDAQLIIARMNSSSRRHTTAWSSSSSRAPIPPEPSRCRDRAASCCAGRSPAD
;
A
#
# COMPACT_ATOMS: atom_id res chain seq x y z
N MET A 1 -20.91 7.95 14.49
CA MET A 1 -19.96 6.81 14.62
C MET A 1 -20.50 5.66 13.79
N ARG A 2 -19.67 5.00 12.99
CA ARG A 2 -20.07 3.88 12.12
C ARG A 2 -19.03 2.77 12.19
N LEU A 3 -19.47 1.52 12.37
CA LEU A 3 -18.62 0.34 12.32
C LEU A 3 -18.77 -0.34 10.97
N GLN A 4 -17.67 -0.58 10.27
CA GLN A 4 -17.61 -1.31 9.02
C GLN A 4 -16.75 -2.57 9.20
N PHE A 5 -17.27 -3.70 8.72
CA PHE A 5 -16.56 -4.98 8.73
C PHE A 5 -15.76 -5.10 7.43
N LEU A 6 -14.45 -4.87 7.49
CA LEU A 6 -13.57 -5.03 6.33
C LEU A 6 -13.23 -6.51 6.13
N GLY A 7 -13.04 -7.25 7.24
CA GLY A 7 -12.82 -8.68 7.28
C GLY A 7 -13.38 -9.33 8.54
N SER A 8 -13.87 -10.56 8.39
CA SER A 8 -14.49 -11.40 9.44
C SER A 8 -14.17 -12.89 9.24
N GLY A 9 -13.07 -13.17 8.53
CA GLY A 9 -12.53 -14.50 8.29
C GLY A 9 -11.58 -14.92 9.40
N ASP A 10 -11.38 -16.24 9.48
CA ASP A 10 -10.42 -16.87 10.36
C ASP A 10 -8.97 -16.74 9.84
N ALA A 11 -8.05 -17.41 10.54
CA ALA A 11 -6.63 -17.43 10.20
C ALA A 11 -6.32 -17.98 8.81
N PHE A 12 -7.23 -18.74 8.21
CA PHE A 12 -7.03 -19.48 6.97
C PHE A 12 -7.79 -18.88 5.79
N GLY A 13 -8.53 -17.79 6.01
CA GLY A 13 -9.31 -17.13 4.96
C GLY A 13 -10.48 -17.96 4.47
N SER A 14 -11.10 -18.77 5.34
CA SER A 14 -12.18 -19.68 4.98
C SER A 14 -13.33 -19.00 4.23
N GLY A 15 -13.69 -19.57 3.09
CA GLY A 15 -14.72 -19.00 2.20
C GLY A 15 -14.30 -17.71 1.50
N GLY A 16 -12.99 -17.49 1.34
CA GLY A 16 -12.44 -16.29 0.68
C GLY A 16 -12.61 -15.00 1.49
N ARG A 17 -12.89 -15.12 2.79
CA ARG A 17 -13.04 -13.99 3.69
C ARG A 17 -11.67 -13.45 4.09
N PHE A 18 -11.56 -12.13 4.19
CA PHE A 18 -10.37 -11.49 4.76
C PHE A 18 -10.30 -11.75 6.26
N ASN A 19 -9.09 -11.88 6.79
CA ASN A 19 -8.84 -11.94 8.23
C ASN A 19 -9.51 -10.78 8.98
N THR A 20 -9.70 -10.96 10.28
CA THR A 20 -10.35 -9.99 11.17
C THR A 20 -9.77 -8.58 11.00
N CYS A 21 -10.66 -7.64 10.66
CA CYS A 21 -10.34 -6.24 10.46
C CYS A 21 -11.64 -5.41 10.48
N PHE A 22 -11.80 -4.60 11.52
CA PHE A 22 -12.96 -3.72 11.65
C PHE A 22 -12.53 -2.27 11.61
N HIS A 23 -13.27 -1.46 10.85
CA HIS A 23 -13.03 -0.04 10.71
C HIS A 23 -14.11 0.75 11.43
N LEU A 24 -13.70 1.58 12.38
CA LEU A 24 -14.58 2.43 13.17
C LEU A 24 -14.37 3.88 12.76
N GLU A 25 -15.36 4.44 12.08
CA GLU A 25 -15.39 5.84 11.67
C GLU A 25 -15.83 6.74 12.83
N ARG A 26 -15.00 7.75 13.13
CA ARG A 26 -15.24 8.72 14.21
C ARG A 26 -14.99 10.14 13.72
N SER A 27 -15.93 11.05 13.97
CA SER A 27 -15.89 12.42 13.45
C SER A 27 -14.82 13.32 14.06
N ALA A 28 -14.34 13.05 15.28
CA ALA A 28 -13.51 14.00 16.04
C ALA A 28 -12.07 13.53 16.35
N HIS A 29 -11.74 12.24 16.19
CA HIS A 29 -10.49 11.67 16.71
C HIS A 29 -9.74 10.78 15.70
N GLY A 30 -10.10 10.86 14.42
CA GLY A 30 -9.62 9.93 13.40
C GLY A 30 -10.21 8.53 13.56
N ASN A 31 -10.10 7.74 12.51
CA ASN A 31 -10.70 6.42 12.44
C ASN A 31 -9.82 5.39 13.17
N VAL A 32 -10.46 4.33 13.67
CA VAL A 32 -9.77 3.24 14.36
C VAL A 32 -9.89 1.98 13.54
N LEU A 33 -8.81 1.21 13.47
CA LEU A 33 -8.87 -0.18 13.04
C LEU A 33 -8.83 -1.08 14.27
N ILE A 34 -9.76 -2.04 14.35
CA ILE A 34 -9.70 -3.12 15.33
C ILE A 34 -9.20 -4.34 14.58
N ASP A 35 -8.02 -4.80 14.99
CA ASP A 35 -7.17 -5.77 14.31
C ASP A 35 -6.74 -5.35 12.89
N CYS A 36 -5.62 -5.90 12.48
CA CYS A 36 -5.04 -5.75 11.16
C CYS A 36 -4.34 -7.06 10.81
N GLY A 37 -5.12 -8.11 10.50
CA GLY A 37 -4.61 -9.39 10.00
C GLY A 37 -3.87 -9.29 8.66
N ALA A 38 -3.17 -10.37 8.28
CA ALA A 38 -2.33 -10.42 7.07
C ALA A 38 -3.03 -9.95 5.78
N SER A 39 -4.33 -10.24 5.61
CA SER A 39 -5.10 -9.80 4.44
C SER A 39 -5.76 -8.42 4.58
N SER A 40 -5.54 -7.69 5.67
CA SER A 40 -6.29 -6.46 5.98
C SER A 40 -6.02 -5.32 5.01
N MET A 41 -4.78 -5.19 4.53
CA MET A 41 -4.45 -4.17 3.52
C MET A 41 -5.22 -4.40 2.21
N ILE A 42 -5.45 -5.65 1.84
CA ILE A 42 -6.27 -6.01 0.68
C ILE A 42 -7.72 -5.57 0.92
N ALA A 43 -8.27 -5.84 2.10
CA ALA A 43 -9.62 -5.44 2.47
C ALA A 43 -9.79 -3.91 2.47
N ILE A 44 -8.85 -3.17 3.07
CA ILE A 44 -8.84 -1.70 3.10
C ILE A 44 -8.89 -1.12 1.68
N ARG A 45 -8.06 -1.63 0.77
CA ARG A 45 -8.05 -1.20 -0.64
C ARG A 45 -9.33 -1.58 -1.38
N LYS A 46 -9.83 -2.81 -1.18
CA LYS A 46 -11.07 -3.30 -1.82
C LYS A 46 -12.29 -2.45 -1.43
N TRP A 47 -12.38 -2.07 -0.17
CA TRP A 47 -13.48 -1.24 0.35
C TRP A 47 -13.22 0.26 0.24
N GLN A 48 -12.14 0.68 -0.43
CA GLN A 48 -11.79 2.07 -0.70
C GLN A 48 -11.69 2.92 0.59
N VAL A 49 -11.28 2.30 1.70
CA VAL A 49 -10.96 3.03 2.93
C VAL A 49 -9.60 3.69 2.74
N ASP A 50 -9.53 5.00 2.95
CA ASP A 50 -8.26 5.72 2.94
C ASP A 50 -7.41 5.32 4.16
N PRO A 51 -6.21 4.72 3.98
CA PRO A 51 -5.37 4.36 5.12
C PRO A 51 -4.91 5.58 5.94
N ASN A 52 -4.89 6.78 5.35
CA ASN A 52 -4.46 8.00 6.03
C ASN A 52 -5.41 8.48 7.13
N VAL A 53 -6.69 8.13 7.05
CA VAL A 53 -7.68 8.54 8.06
C VAL A 53 -7.64 7.65 9.30
N ILE A 54 -6.91 6.54 9.26
CA ILE A 54 -6.76 5.61 10.37
C ILE A 54 -5.66 6.15 11.29
N SER A 55 -6.07 6.64 12.47
CA SER A 55 -5.16 7.22 13.46
C SER A 55 -4.71 6.21 14.52
N THR A 56 -5.40 5.06 14.64
CA THR A 56 -5.12 4.08 15.69
C THR A 56 -5.46 2.67 15.20
N ILE A 57 -4.59 1.71 15.50
CA ILE A 57 -4.85 0.28 15.33
C ILE A 57 -4.86 -0.34 16.72
N VAL A 58 -5.97 -0.97 17.09
CA VAL A 58 -6.12 -1.73 18.33
C VAL A 58 -5.97 -3.20 18.00
N VAL A 59 -5.00 -3.86 18.61
CA VAL A 59 -4.75 -5.30 18.40
C VAL A 59 -5.32 -6.08 19.57
N THR A 60 -6.17 -7.05 19.28
CA THR A 60 -6.80 -7.89 20.30
C THR A 60 -5.83 -8.91 20.86
N HIS A 61 -5.04 -9.57 20.00
CA HIS A 61 -4.02 -10.55 20.36
C HIS A 61 -3.03 -10.77 19.21
N LEU A 62 -1.95 -11.54 19.46
CA LEU A 62 -0.78 -11.64 18.58
C LEU A 62 -0.80 -12.85 17.62
N HIS A 63 -1.97 -13.24 17.13
CA HIS A 63 -2.03 -14.16 15.99
C HIS A 63 -1.90 -13.41 14.66
N GLY A 64 -1.28 -14.05 13.65
CA GLY A 64 -0.95 -13.40 12.37
C GLY A 64 -2.17 -12.90 11.59
N ASP A 65 -3.34 -13.47 11.84
CA ASP A 65 -4.63 -13.06 11.30
C ASP A 65 -5.29 -11.90 12.06
N HIS A 66 -4.67 -11.43 13.14
CA HIS A 66 -5.09 -10.23 13.86
C HIS A 66 -4.03 -9.11 13.83
N PHE A 67 -2.74 -9.43 13.66
CA PHE A 67 -1.67 -8.42 13.65
C PHE A 67 -0.81 -8.40 12.36
N GLY A 68 -0.82 -9.47 11.56
CA GLY A 68 0.15 -9.67 10.47
C GLY A 68 0.09 -8.66 9.33
N GLY A 69 -0.94 -7.82 9.27
CA GLY A 69 -1.10 -6.73 8.32
C GLY A 69 -0.36 -5.45 8.72
N ILE A 70 -0.03 -5.26 10.00
CA ILE A 70 0.57 -4.02 10.52
C ILE A 70 1.91 -3.68 9.85
N PRO A 71 2.85 -4.61 9.62
CA PRO A 71 4.10 -4.29 8.94
C PRO A 71 3.85 -3.73 7.53
N PHE A 72 2.88 -4.29 6.80
CA PHE A 72 2.51 -3.82 5.46
C PHE A 72 1.78 -2.48 5.50
N PHE A 73 0.92 -2.26 6.50
CA PHE A 73 0.28 -0.97 6.74
C PHE A 73 1.32 0.13 6.98
N LEU A 74 2.33 -0.13 7.80
CA LEU A 74 3.38 0.84 8.09
C LEU A 74 4.26 1.13 6.87
N LEU A 75 4.60 0.10 6.08
CA LEU A 75 5.33 0.28 4.83
C LEU A 75 4.53 1.12 3.82
N ASP A 76 3.21 0.90 3.71
CA ASP A 76 2.31 1.72 2.89
C ASP A 76 2.32 3.18 3.35
N ALA A 77 2.23 3.40 4.67
CA ALA A 77 2.31 4.73 5.28
C ALA A 77 3.66 5.44 4.99
N GLN A 78 4.77 4.72 5.12
CA GLN A 78 6.12 5.28 4.95
C GLN A 78 6.50 5.53 3.50
N LEU A 79 6.12 4.65 2.57
CA LEU A 79 6.66 4.66 1.21
C LEU A 79 5.68 5.22 0.18
N ILE A 80 4.38 5.04 0.39
CA ILE A 80 3.34 5.42 -0.56
C ILE A 80 2.68 6.71 -0.10
N ILE A 81 2.21 6.74 1.14
CA ILE A 81 1.56 7.93 1.71
C ILE A 81 2.54 9.10 1.86
N ALA A 82 3.77 8.86 2.32
CA ALA A 82 4.77 9.92 2.41
C ALA A 82 5.07 10.56 1.03
N ARG A 83 4.92 9.83 -0.09
CA ARG A 83 5.03 10.41 -1.44
C ARG A 83 3.86 11.34 -1.79
N MET A 84 2.65 11.00 -1.35
CA MET A 84 1.48 11.87 -1.52
C MET A 84 1.66 13.18 -0.73
N ASN A 85 2.22 13.12 0.48
CA ASN A 85 2.49 14.30 1.32
C ASN A 85 3.77 15.07 0.97
N SER A 86 4.75 14.46 0.27
CA SER A 86 5.96 15.16 -0.21
C SER A 86 5.77 15.84 -1.57
N SER A 87 4.65 15.58 -2.26
CA SER A 87 4.25 16.34 -3.44
C SER A 87 3.87 17.80 -3.10
N SER A 88 3.58 18.10 -1.82
CA SER A 88 3.35 19.47 -1.31
C SER A 88 4.55 20.04 -0.54
N ARG A 89 5.60 19.25 -0.26
CA ARG A 89 6.88 19.71 0.29
C ARG A 89 8.00 19.56 -0.74
N ARG A 90 7.91 20.32 -1.83
CA ARG A 90 9.12 20.72 -2.57
C ARG A 90 9.88 21.77 -1.75
N HIS A 91 10.49 21.35 -0.65
CA HIS A 91 11.66 22.05 -0.16
C HIS A 91 12.85 21.50 -0.95
N THR A 92 13.40 22.37 -1.78
CA THR A 92 14.66 22.19 -2.48
C THR A 92 15.78 21.97 -1.47
N THR A 93 16.04 20.72 -1.08
CA THR A 93 17.39 20.37 -0.64
C THR A 93 18.09 19.81 -1.85
N ALA A 94 18.76 20.71 -2.57
CA ALA A 94 19.80 20.32 -3.51
C ALA A 94 20.76 19.41 -2.76
N TRP A 95 20.81 18.13 -3.17
CA TRP A 95 21.89 17.24 -2.81
C TRP A 95 23.13 17.82 -3.50
N SER A 96 23.92 18.63 -2.80
CA SER A 96 25.25 19.02 -3.27
C SER A 96 26.15 17.81 -3.15
N SER A 97 26.11 16.94 -4.16
CA SER A 97 27.15 15.92 -4.33
C SER A 97 28.43 16.65 -4.72
N SER A 98 29.24 17.04 -3.74
CA SER A 98 30.67 17.24 -3.96
C SER A 98 31.30 15.87 -4.19
N SER A 99 31.08 15.31 -5.38
CA SER A 99 31.83 14.19 -5.90
C SER A 99 32.48 14.68 -7.18
N SER A 100 33.76 15.03 -7.07
CA SER A 100 34.67 15.18 -8.19
C SER A 100 34.68 13.91 -9.03
N ARG A 101 33.87 13.88 -10.09
CA ARG A 101 34.07 13.00 -11.23
C ARG A 101 33.98 13.84 -12.50
N ALA A 102 35.06 13.76 -13.26
CA ALA A 102 35.27 14.44 -14.53
C ALA A 102 34.12 14.16 -15.52
N PRO A 103 33.82 15.11 -16.43
CA PRO A 103 32.76 14.95 -17.41
C PRO A 103 33.12 13.84 -18.42
N ILE A 104 32.20 12.90 -18.61
CA ILE A 104 32.25 11.92 -19.70
C ILE A 104 31.78 12.66 -20.97
N PRO A 105 32.49 12.57 -22.11
CA PRO A 105 32.12 13.27 -23.34
C PRO A 105 30.82 12.70 -23.95
N PRO A 106 30.05 13.51 -24.70
CA PRO A 106 28.82 13.05 -25.34
C PRO A 106 29.13 12.45 -26.72
N GLU A 107 28.50 11.33 -27.07
CA GLU A 107 28.26 10.91 -28.47
C GLU A 107 27.41 9.62 -28.52
N PRO A 108 26.75 9.30 -29.64
CA PRO A 108 25.86 10.15 -30.41
C PRO A 108 24.49 9.43 -30.64
N SER A 109 23.68 10.03 -31.50
CA SER A 109 22.28 9.78 -31.83
C SER A 109 21.90 8.38 -32.40
N ARG A 110 20.68 7.94 -32.01
CA ARG A 110 19.65 7.17 -32.77
C ARG A 110 19.92 5.71 -33.19
N CYS A 111 18.95 4.83 -32.86
CA CYS A 111 18.09 4.06 -33.80
C CYS A 111 17.11 3.17 -32.99
N ARG A 112 15.82 3.48 -32.89
CA ARG A 112 14.68 2.89 -33.64
C ARG A 112 14.58 1.34 -33.66
N ASP A 113 13.44 0.90 -33.11
CA ASP A 113 12.55 -0.19 -33.54
C ASP A 113 12.77 -1.67 -33.09
N ARG A 114 11.62 -2.27 -32.70
CA ARG A 114 11.26 -3.69 -32.45
C ARG A 114 11.55 -4.21 -31.02
N ALA A 115 10.64 -4.86 -30.30
CA ALA A 115 9.44 -5.60 -30.69
C ALA A 115 8.34 -5.53 -29.60
N ALA A 116 7.19 -4.97 -29.97
CA ALA A 116 5.91 -5.48 -29.49
C ALA A 116 5.66 -6.84 -30.16
N SER A 117 4.83 -7.69 -29.54
CA SER A 117 4.44 -9.05 -29.98
C SER A 117 5.27 -10.21 -29.42
N CYS A 118 5.14 -10.47 -28.13
CA CYS A 118 5.28 -11.83 -27.60
C CYS A 118 4.38 -11.98 -26.36
N CYS A 119 3.10 -12.29 -26.60
CA CYS A 119 2.18 -13.01 -25.71
C CYS A 119 0.78 -12.97 -26.36
N ALA A 120 0.61 -13.77 -27.42
CA ALA A 120 -0.69 -14.18 -27.90
C ALA A 120 -0.98 -15.58 -27.34
N GLY A 121 -2.19 -15.75 -26.78
CA GLY A 121 -2.93 -17.02 -26.86
C GLY A 121 -3.05 -17.86 -25.58
N ARG A 122 -4.21 -17.77 -24.93
CA ARG A 122 -5.23 -18.83 -24.75
C ARG A 122 -6.02 -18.58 -23.46
N SER A 123 -7.34 -18.41 -23.59
CA SER A 123 -8.31 -18.76 -22.55
C SER A 123 -9.31 -19.77 -23.13
N PRO A 124 -9.84 -20.70 -22.31
CA PRO A 124 -10.64 -21.83 -22.76
C PRO A 124 -12.14 -21.51 -22.77
N ALA A 125 -12.86 -22.35 -23.52
CA ALA A 125 -14.27 -22.73 -23.45
C ALA A 125 -15.21 -21.92 -22.54
N ASP A 126 -16.23 -21.31 -23.18
CA ASP A 126 -17.66 -21.52 -22.89
C ASP A 126 -18.44 -21.32 -24.20
#